data_AF-A0A0R3PEI9-F1
#
_entry.id   AF-A0A0R3PEI9-F1
#
_cell.length_a   1.000
_cell.length_b   1.000
_cell.length_c   1.000
_cell.angle_alpha   90.00
_cell.angle_beta   90.00
_cell.angle_gamma   90.00
#
_symmetry.space_group_name_H-M   'P 1'
#
loop_
_entity.id
_entity.type
_entity.pdbx_description
1 polymer ?
#
loop_
_entity_poly.entity_id
_entity_poly.type
_entity_poly.pdbx_seq_one_letter_code
_entity_poly.pdbx_strand_id
1 'polypeptide(L)' 'MIFDKKETKRVIGEECGNKPWLIQTYKWENNDWHPAENNTAKYQGNGWIRFIVGDDLKPTPMDRYGIACFEGRC' A
#
# COMPACT_ATOMS: atom_id res chain seq x y z
N MET A 1 4.53 -0.68 10.99
CA MET A 1 4.10 -2.04 11.36
C MET A 1 5.10 -3.02 10.76
N ILE A 2 5.50 -4.05 11.49
CA ILE A 2 6.34 -5.13 10.96
C ILE A 2 5.39 -6.23 10.49
N PHE A 3 5.43 -6.59 9.21
CA PHE A 3 4.59 -7.66 8.66
C PHE A 3 5.34 -8.99 8.81
N ASP A 4 5.02 -9.78 9.82
CA ASP A 4 5.56 -11.14 10.01
C ASP A 4 4.68 -12.21 9.34
N LYS A 5 3.41 -11.88 9.03
CA LYS A 5 2.40 -12.74 8.38
C LYS A 5 1.46 -11.93 7.48
N LYS A 6 0.59 -12.64 6.74
CA LYS A 6 -0.52 -12.02 6.01
C LYS A 6 -1.47 -11.33 7.01
N GLU A 7 -1.56 -10.01 6.91
CA GLU A 7 -2.44 -9.22 7.76
C GLU A 7 -3.47 -8.44 6.94
N THR A 8 -4.66 -8.25 7.51
CA THR A 8 -5.70 -7.36 6.98
C THR A 8 -5.82 -6.15 7.89
N LYS A 9 -5.75 -4.94 7.33
CA LYS A 9 -6.02 -3.69 8.06
C LYS A 9 -7.23 -3.01 7.46
N ARG A 10 -8.19 -2.66 8.33
CA ARG A 10 -9.34 -1.85 7.93
C ARG A 10 -8.97 -0.39 8.06
N VAL A 11 -9.11 0.35 6.97
CA VAL A 11 -8.96 1.80 6.95
C VAL A 11 -10.35 2.40 6.82
N ILE A 12 -10.71 3.28 7.74
CA ILE A 12 -11.96 4.03 7.72
C ILE A 12 -11.57 5.51 7.74
N GLY A 13 -11.87 6.22 6.67
CA GLY A 13 -11.63 7.66 6.56
C GLY A 13 -12.69 8.29 5.67
N GLU A 14 -13.06 9.53 5.98
CA GLU A 14 -14.09 10.27 5.22
C GLU A 14 -13.64 10.56 3.77
N GLU A 15 -12.33 10.56 3.53
CA GLU A 15 -11.72 11.07 2.29
C GLU A 15 -10.75 10.09 1.60
N CYS A 16 -11.00 8.77 1.66
CA CYS A 16 -10.11 7.78 1.06
C CYS A 16 -9.76 8.07 -0.43
N GLY A 17 -10.68 8.68 -1.19
CA GLY A 17 -10.46 9.02 -2.60
C GLY A 17 -9.89 10.42 -2.90
N ASN A 18 -9.90 11.35 -1.93
CA ASN A 18 -9.54 12.76 -2.22
C ASN A 18 -8.04 12.96 -2.36
N LYS A 19 -7.23 12.15 -1.65
CA LYS A 19 -5.77 12.22 -1.67
C LYS A 19 -5.16 10.89 -2.10
N PRO A 20 -4.02 10.90 -2.79
CA PRO A 20 -3.28 9.68 -3.08
C PRO A 20 -2.87 8.99 -1.78
N TRP A 21 -3.02 7.67 -1.76
CA TRP A 21 -2.46 6.81 -0.72
C TRP A 21 -0.96 6.68 -0.94
N LEU A 22 -0.19 6.76 0.14
CA LEU A 22 1.22 6.41 0.14
C LEU A 22 1.38 5.03 0.78
N ILE A 23 1.75 4.04 -0.03
CA ILE A 23 2.14 2.72 0.47
C ILE A 23 3.66 2.63 0.31
N GLN A 24 4.35 2.63 1.45
CA GLN A 24 5.80 2.62 1.54
C GLN A 24 6.24 1.48 2.46
N THR A 25 7.29 0.79 2.04
CA THR A 25 7.99 -0.24 2.80
C THR A 25 9.39 0.26 3.13
N TYR A 26 10.03 -0.35 4.11
CA TYR A 26 11.36 0.03 4.57
C TYR A 26 12.22 -1.21 4.71
N LYS A 27 13.51 -1.02 4.44
CA LYS A 27 14.57 -1.98 4.72
C LYS A 27 15.37 -1.48 5.92
N TRP A 28 15.75 -2.40 6.79
CA TRP A 28 16.69 -2.11 7.86
C TRP A 28 18.11 -2.46 7.39
N GLU A 29 18.96 -1.47 7.23
CA GLU A 29 20.38 -1.65 6.89
C GLU A 29 21.23 -0.62 7.64
N ASN A 30 22.47 -0.96 8.01
CA ASN A 30 23.40 -0.05 8.67
C ASN A 30 22.85 0.65 9.93
N ASN A 31 21.99 -0.04 10.69
CA ASN A 31 21.27 0.49 11.85
C ASN A 31 20.31 1.66 11.55
N ASP A 32 19.82 1.76 10.32
CA ASP A 32 18.82 2.76 9.92
C ASP A 32 17.73 2.16 9.01
N TRP A 33 16.55 2.80 8.98
CA TRP A 33 15.44 2.45 8.10
C TRP A 33 15.55 3.22 6.78
N HIS A 34 15.84 2.51 5.70
CA HIS A 34 15.85 3.07 4.36
C HIS A 34 14.53 2.76 3.64
N PRO A 35 13.82 3.76 3.09
CA PRO A 35 12.61 3.52 2.33
C PRO A 35 12.91 2.80 1.01
N ALA A 36 12.07 1.83 0.64
CA ALA A 36 12.04 1.31 -0.72
C ALA A 36 11.23 2.25 -1.65
N GLU A 37 11.06 1.87 -2.91
CA GLU A 37 10.26 2.65 -3.87
C GLU A 37 8.80 2.75 -3.43
N ASN A 38 8.22 3.95 -3.54
CA ASN A 38 6.86 4.23 -3.12
C ASN A 38 5.83 3.75 -4.13
N ASN A 39 4.71 3.22 -3.65
CA ASN A 39 3.49 3.14 -4.43
C ASN A 39 2.54 4.25 -4.00
N THR A 40 2.26 5.16 -4.93
CA THR A 40 1.34 6.27 -4.73
C THR A 40 0.19 6.17 -5.71
N ALA A 41 -1.04 6.06 -5.21
CA ALA A 41 -2.24 5.94 -6.03
C ALA A 41 -3.51 6.38 -5.29
N LYS A 42 -4.50 6.91 -6.02
CA LYS A 42 -5.82 7.27 -5.46
C LYS A 42 -6.75 6.06 -5.52
N TYR A 43 -7.14 5.56 -4.34
CA TYR A 43 -8.06 4.45 -4.19
C TYR A 43 -9.37 4.91 -3.52
N GLN A 44 -10.51 4.55 -4.10
CA GLN A 44 -11.82 4.87 -3.53
C GLN A 44 -12.79 3.70 -3.71
N GLY A 45 -13.65 3.50 -2.72
CA GLY A 45 -14.70 2.49 -2.73
C GLY A 45 -14.86 1.82 -1.38
N ASN A 46 -15.72 0.81 -1.33
CA ASN A 46 -15.94 -0.01 -0.14
C ASN A 46 -15.61 -1.46 -0.48
N GLY A 47 -14.49 -1.94 0.04
CA GLY A 47 -13.97 -3.26 -0.29
C GLY A 47 -12.54 -3.46 0.21
N TRP A 48 -11.72 -4.17 -0.57
CA TRP A 48 -10.35 -4.50 -0.19
C TRP A 48 -9.39 -4.44 -1.38
N ILE A 49 -8.12 -4.16 -1.08
CA ILE A 49 -6.98 -4.26 -1.99
C ILE A 49 -5.94 -5.18 -1.35
N ARG A 50 -5.32 -6.04 -2.15
CA ARG A 50 -4.15 -6.83 -1.78
C ARG A 50 -2.90 -6.21 -2.37
N PHE A 51 -1.95 -5.87 -1.50
CA PHE A 51 -0.59 -5.52 -1.86
C PHE A 51 0.32 -6.74 -1.66
N ILE A 52 1.22 -6.96 -2.61
CA ILE A 52 2.30 -7.94 -2.50
C ILE A 52 3.61 -7.16 -2.46
N VAL A 53 4.49 -7.53 -1.54
CA VAL A 53 5.83 -6.97 -1.41
C VAL A 53 6.80 -8.02 -1.90
N GLY A 54 7.54 -7.71 -2.97
CA GLY A 54 8.58 -8.59 -3.53
C GLY A 54 9.93 -8.46 -2.80
N ASP A 55 10.95 -9.15 -3.31
CA ASP A 55 12.32 -9.12 -2.76
C ASP A 55 12.96 -7.72 -2.86
N ASP A 56 12.53 -6.91 -3.82
CA ASP A 56 12.92 -5.50 -3.98
C ASP A 56 12.19 -4.56 -3.00
N LEU A 57 11.38 -5.15 -2.11
CA LEU A 57 10.52 -4.50 -1.14
C LEU A 57 9.46 -3.60 -1.75
N LYS A 58 9.25 -3.56 -3.06
CA LYS A 58 8.29 -2.65 -3.67
C LYS A 58 6.86 -3.15 -3.47
N PRO A 59 5.97 -2.36 -2.84
CA PRO A 59 4.57 -2.74 -2.69
C PRO A 59 3.85 -2.62 -4.04
N THR A 60 3.33 -3.74 -4.54
CA THR A 60 2.59 -3.82 -5.80
C THR A 60 1.13 -4.21 -5.53
N PRO A 61 0.13 -3.41 -5.95
CA PRO A 61 -1.26 -3.81 -5.89
C PRO A 61 -1.53 -4.93 -6.91
N MET A 62 -2.15 -6.03 -6.48
CA MET A 62 -2.37 -7.20 -7.32
C MET A 62 -3.85 -7.52 -7.52
N ASP A 63 -4.60 -7.60 -6.42
CA ASP A 63 -6.03 -7.92 -6.44
C ASP A 63 -6.80 -6.80 -5.75
N ARG A 64 -8.01 -6.51 -6.25
CA ARG A 64 -8.93 -5.57 -5.61
C ARG A 64 -10.38 -5.95 -5.87
N TYR A 65 -11.24 -5.72 -4.89
CA TYR A 65 -12.68 -5.89 -5.01
C TYR A 65 -13.38 -4.69 -4.36
N GLY A 66 -14.37 -4.10 -5.05
CA GLY A 66 -15.13 -2.94 -4.53
C GLY A 66 -14.30 -1.66 -4.37
N ILE A 67 -13.05 -1.65 -4.84
CA ILE A 67 -12.14 -0.50 -4.81
C ILE A 67 -11.72 -0.14 -6.23
N ALA A 68 -11.95 1.09 -6.62
CA ALA A 68 -11.49 1.67 -7.88
C ALA A 68 -10.17 2.43 -7.67
N CYS A 69 -9.32 2.41 -8.69
CA CYS A 69 -8.12 3.23 -8.76
C CYS A 69 -8.24 4.21 -9.92
N PHE A 70 -8.01 5.50 -9.65
CA PHE A 70 -8.25 6.58 -10.61
C PHE A 70 -6.96 7.24 -11.09
N GLU A 71 -5.90 7.20 -10.28
CA GLU A 71 -4.62 7.84 -10.55
C GLU A 71 -3.49 7.06 -9.89
N GLY A 72 -2.31 7.03 -10.53
CA GLY A 72 -1.09 6.45 -9.97
C GLY A 72 -0.83 5.00 -10.40
N ARG A 73 0.09 4.33 -9.69
CA ARG A 73 0.56 2.98 -10.04
C ARG A 73 -0.33 1.91 -9.39
N CYS A 74 -1.30 1.44 -10.15
CA CYS A 74 -2.26 0.39 -9.85
C CYS A 74 -2.59 -0.40 -11.12
#